data_AF-A0A9N9L1B8-F1
#
_entry.id   AF-A0A9N9L1B8-F1
#
_cell.length_a   1.000
_cell.length_b   1.000
_cell.length_c   1.000
_cell.angle_alpha   90.00
_cell.angle_beta   90.00
_cell.angle_gamma   90.00
#
_symmetry.space_group_name_H-M   'P 1'
#
loop_
_entity.id
_entity.type
_entity.pdbx_description
1 polymer ?
#
loop_
_entity_poly.entity_id
_entity_poly.type
_entity_poly.pdbx_seq_one_letter_code
_entity_poly.pdbx_strand_id
1 'polypeptide(L)'
;MVQLPSDVLNMVCEELGRRQDFGTLFNCSLTSKSLVYPALSGLYKIQHESPITNEDNDAEYARVQLLPPQAREDFRYRVKRKWALLWKSIIQSSLGATYLPYALYIKVLDLRNLVELLQDLWFRRIGFEFFFADDMAKFLIHKDKLPPAKKTRTGGKKTAYTDADQQLILNAVGESITSFVYDSAVKGGFEAALEDIAGDISTVSLSRWAGKLSKLKSMTLWNGSALNSAVATSIASKCFGFNDLSFLYYIPGDDSMESGDTRLASFFSSLRADSLESFGALDAKQIGPETMLSLNHHSATLKSLKLLEMDIQGLKNLNLLKGCDKLHSLELTTARTASYVDLEATENDVFLEVIEWMGKCANLQGIHLALLSGPAILTHVSMASGLRLRSITVTDYSLVNNQNFHKALSHQTSLEKLTLTADPEGAFGDDIEVLVSSICQLKKLKELQLVNTSDFFSSHHITRLASNLSNLETFYFSGYDVDDQIWDAMAGLARLQSIYTFGVTSFTREGILKFIDMLKPSNQGLVLAILSQNPQYVIGEEDKLYIQERLAAKGGEKFEFVLYREEDVSGSDLSD
;
A
#
# COMPACT_ATOMS: atom_id res chain seq x y z
N MET A 1 -38.50 1.48 -32.33
CA MET A 1 -37.17 1.27 -31.72
C MET A 1 -37.40 1.27 -30.21
N VAL A 2 -37.19 0.16 -29.51
CA VAL A 2 -37.45 0.04 -28.07
C VAL A 2 -36.27 0.67 -27.33
N GLN A 3 -36.52 1.76 -26.60
CA GLN A 3 -35.51 2.43 -25.80
C GLN A 3 -35.51 1.81 -24.40
N LEU A 4 -34.36 1.31 -23.93
CA LEU A 4 -34.23 0.81 -22.56
C LEU A 4 -34.47 1.96 -21.57
N PRO A 5 -35.10 1.70 -20.40
CA PRO A 5 -35.26 2.70 -19.36
C PRO A 5 -33.92 3.25 -18.88
N SER A 6 -33.86 4.55 -18.56
CA SER A 6 -32.63 5.21 -18.10
C SER A 6 -31.99 4.55 -16.88
N ASP A 7 -32.81 4.01 -15.98
CA ASP A 7 -32.33 3.31 -14.77
C ASP A 7 -31.59 2.02 -15.13
N VAL A 8 -32.06 1.30 -16.15
CA VAL A 8 -31.37 0.09 -16.64
C VAL A 8 -30.03 0.46 -17.27
N LEU A 9 -29.98 1.56 -18.02
CA LEU A 9 -28.73 2.05 -18.60
C LEU A 9 -27.72 2.50 -17.53
N ASN A 10 -28.21 3.14 -16.45
CA ASN A 10 -27.40 3.48 -15.28
C ASN A 10 -26.84 2.23 -14.60
N MET A 11 -27.69 1.23 -14.31
CA MET A 11 -27.24 -0.02 -13.68
C MET A 11 -26.19 -0.76 -14.53
N VAL A 12 -26.35 -0.80 -15.86
CA VAL A 12 -25.36 -1.39 -16.77
C VAL A 12 -24.04 -0.63 -16.68
N CYS A 13 -24.07 0.71 -16.73
CA CYS A 13 -22.84 1.51 -16.65
C CYS A 13 -22.18 1.43 -15.26
N GLU A 14 -22.97 1.28 -14.19
CA GLU A 14 -22.43 1.05 -12.84
C GLU A 14 -21.75 -0.31 -12.72
N GLU A 15 -22.33 -1.37 -13.29
CA GLU A 15 -21.70 -2.69 -13.32
C GLU A 15 -20.42 -2.70 -14.17
N LEU A 16 -20.41 -2.02 -15.33
CA LEU A 16 -19.20 -1.83 -16.11
C LEU A 16 -18.13 -1.07 -15.32
N GLY A 17 -18.53 -0.07 -14.54
CA GLY A 17 -17.66 0.64 -13.61
C GLY A 17 -17.08 -0.28 -12.54
N ARG A 18 -17.89 -1.13 -11.90
CA ARG A 18 -17.42 -2.12 -10.92
C ARG A 18 -16.41 -3.11 -11.50
N ARG A 19 -16.50 -3.41 -12.80
CA ARG A 19 -15.55 -4.27 -13.52
C ARG A 19 -14.34 -3.52 -14.09
N GLN A 20 -14.24 -2.21 -13.84
CA GLN A 20 -13.20 -1.34 -14.38
C GLN A 20 -13.10 -1.39 -15.92
N ASP A 21 -14.22 -1.61 -16.61
CA ASP A 21 -14.24 -1.66 -18.08
C ASP A 21 -14.32 -0.25 -18.70
N PHE A 22 -13.20 0.48 -18.59
CA PHE A 22 -13.05 1.84 -19.12
C PHE A 22 -13.33 1.91 -20.63
N GLY A 23 -12.94 0.87 -21.38
CA GLY A 23 -13.08 0.83 -22.84
C GLY A 23 -14.54 0.79 -23.26
N THR A 24 -15.33 -0.10 -22.65
CA THR A 24 -16.77 -0.19 -22.92
C THR A 24 -17.50 1.07 -22.46
N LEU A 25 -17.18 1.61 -21.27
CA LEU A 25 -17.77 2.87 -20.80
C LEU A 25 -17.50 4.04 -21.77
N PHE A 26 -16.26 4.17 -22.24
CA PHE A 26 -15.90 5.19 -23.22
C PHE A 26 -16.71 5.03 -24.52
N ASN A 27 -16.81 3.81 -25.07
CA ASN A 27 -17.60 3.55 -26.27
C ASN A 27 -19.10 3.81 -26.05
N CYS A 28 -19.65 3.46 -24.90
CA CYS A 28 -21.03 3.81 -24.53
C CYS A 28 -21.25 5.32 -24.54
N SER A 29 -20.26 6.10 -24.06
CA SER A 29 -20.36 7.56 -24.07
C SER A 29 -20.37 8.18 -25.47
N LEU A 30 -19.81 7.49 -26.48
CA LEU A 30 -19.75 7.98 -27.86
C LEU A 30 -20.92 7.52 -28.74
N THR A 31 -21.60 6.44 -28.36
CA THR A 31 -22.55 5.72 -29.25
C THR A 31 -23.97 6.25 -29.21
N SER A 32 -24.46 6.77 -28.08
CA SER A 32 -25.85 7.27 -27.97
C SER A 32 -26.02 8.38 -26.94
N LYS A 33 -26.88 9.36 -27.25
CA LYS A 33 -27.29 10.42 -26.32
C LYS A 33 -27.87 9.89 -25.01
N SER A 34 -28.54 8.74 -25.03
CA SER A 34 -29.10 8.11 -23.82
C SER A 34 -28.05 7.44 -22.93
N LEU A 35 -26.88 7.11 -23.49
CA LEU A 35 -25.77 6.45 -22.79
C LEU A 35 -24.68 7.43 -22.34
N VAL A 36 -24.59 8.61 -22.96
CA VAL A 36 -23.58 9.63 -22.63
C VAL A 36 -23.50 9.90 -21.13
N TYR A 37 -24.63 10.24 -20.48
CA TYR A 37 -24.64 10.60 -19.05
C TYR A 37 -24.33 9.40 -18.13
N PRO A 38 -25.03 8.25 -18.24
CA PRO A 38 -24.71 7.06 -17.44
C PRO A 38 -23.25 6.61 -17.59
N ALA A 39 -22.74 6.57 -18.82
CA ALA A 39 -21.42 6.06 -19.11
C ALA A 39 -20.32 7.00 -18.64
N LEU A 40 -20.46 8.32 -18.84
CA LEU A 40 -19.49 9.29 -18.33
C LEU A 40 -19.53 9.38 -16.81
N SER A 41 -20.71 9.30 -16.18
CA SER A 41 -20.79 9.22 -14.73
C SER A 41 -20.05 7.98 -14.20
N GLY A 42 -20.30 6.81 -14.80
CA GLY A 42 -19.58 5.57 -14.48
C GLY A 42 -18.06 5.71 -14.64
N LEU A 43 -17.61 6.28 -15.76
CA LEU A 43 -16.19 6.46 -16.08
C LEU A 43 -15.49 7.40 -15.09
N TYR A 44 -16.08 8.56 -14.78
CA TYR A 44 -15.47 9.54 -13.88
C TYR A 44 -15.56 9.14 -12.40
N LYS A 45 -16.55 8.33 -12.01
CA LYS A 45 -16.63 7.74 -10.65
C LYS A 45 -15.38 6.90 -10.33
N ILE A 46 -14.87 6.15 -11.31
CA ILE A 46 -13.69 5.27 -11.16
C ILE A 46 -12.40 5.90 -11.73
N GLN A 47 -12.37 7.21 -11.99
CA GLN A 47 -11.24 7.85 -12.69
C GLN A 47 -9.89 7.64 -12.01
N HIS A 48 -9.89 7.56 -10.68
CA HIS A 48 -8.69 7.37 -9.86
C HIS A 48 -8.06 5.98 -10.03
N GLU A 49 -8.82 5.00 -10.53
CA GLU A 49 -8.35 3.64 -10.84
C GLU A 49 -7.89 3.52 -12.30
N SER A 50 -7.78 4.64 -13.02
CA SER A 50 -7.45 4.62 -14.44
C SER A 50 -6.06 4.04 -14.70
N PRO A 51 -5.89 3.17 -15.71
CA PRO A 51 -4.57 2.69 -16.11
C PRO A 51 -3.66 3.81 -16.67
N ILE A 52 -4.21 4.98 -16.96
CA ILE A 52 -3.45 6.16 -17.42
C ILE A 52 -2.75 6.86 -16.25
N THR A 53 -3.28 6.72 -15.04
CA THR A 53 -2.79 7.37 -13.81
C THR A 53 -1.88 6.47 -12.99
N ASN A 54 -2.01 5.14 -13.12
CA ASN A 54 -1.18 4.18 -12.38
C ASN A 54 0.12 3.86 -13.15
N GLU A 55 1.25 4.08 -12.50
CA GLU A 55 2.56 3.64 -13.02
C GLU A 55 2.75 2.11 -12.91
N ASP A 56 1.96 1.43 -12.08
CA ASP A 56 1.98 -0.03 -11.81
C ASP A 56 1.44 -0.92 -12.95
N ASN A 57 1.25 -0.41 -14.17
CA ASN A 57 0.92 -1.27 -15.30
C ASN A 57 2.19 -1.95 -15.84
N ASP A 58 2.89 -2.70 -14.98
CA ASP A 58 4.19 -3.31 -15.21
C ASP A 58 4.21 -4.15 -16.49
N ALA A 59 3.11 -4.82 -16.83
CA ALA A 59 2.99 -5.62 -18.05
C ALA A 59 3.00 -4.76 -19.33
N GLU A 60 2.38 -3.58 -19.30
CA GLU A 60 2.36 -2.66 -20.45
C GLU A 60 3.67 -1.88 -20.54
N TYR A 61 4.23 -1.43 -19.40
CA TYR A 61 5.54 -0.80 -19.37
C TYR A 61 6.66 -1.78 -19.77
N ALA A 62 6.61 -3.04 -19.37
CA ALA A 62 7.56 -4.07 -19.81
C ALA A 62 7.47 -4.30 -21.33
N ARG A 63 6.26 -4.36 -21.90
CA ARG A 63 6.08 -4.44 -23.36
C ARG A 63 6.58 -3.19 -24.08
N VAL A 64 6.41 -2.02 -23.48
CA VAL A 64 6.92 -0.75 -24.01
C VAL A 64 8.45 -0.73 -23.97
N GLN A 65 9.11 -1.32 -22.96
CA GLN A 65 10.56 -1.39 -22.90
C GLN A 65 11.20 -2.13 -24.10
N LEU A 66 10.47 -3.07 -24.71
CA LEU A 66 10.89 -3.82 -25.90
C LEU A 66 10.76 -3.02 -27.21
N LEU A 67 10.12 -1.83 -27.19
CA LEU A 67 9.94 -1.00 -28.37
C LEU A 67 11.20 -0.16 -28.69
N PRO A 68 11.41 0.23 -29.95
CA PRO A 68 12.45 1.18 -30.33
C PRO A 68 12.39 2.48 -29.52
N PRO A 69 13.52 3.17 -29.24
CA PRO A 69 13.57 4.38 -28.42
C PRO A 69 12.51 5.44 -28.79
N GLN A 70 12.31 5.72 -30.08
CA GLN A 70 11.29 6.67 -30.55
C GLN A 70 9.87 6.22 -30.22
N ALA A 71 9.54 4.95 -30.43
CA ALA A 71 8.21 4.42 -30.14
C ALA A 71 7.91 4.43 -28.62
N ARG A 72 8.95 4.28 -27.78
CA ARG A 72 8.86 4.44 -26.32
C ARG A 72 8.56 5.88 -25.93
N GLU A 73 9.28 6.83 -26.53
CA GLU A 73 9.05 8.26 -26.29
C GLU A 73 7.65 8.69 -26.73
N ASP A 74 7.18 8.23 -27.90
CA ASP A 74 5.84 8.51 -28.40
C ASP A 74 4.74 7.90 -27.52
N PHE A 75 4.97 6.70 -27.01
CA PHE A 75 4.04 6.07 -26.07
C PHE A 75 3.94 6.90 -24.78
N ARG A 76 5.08 7.25 -24.16
CA ARG A 76 5.11 8.08 -22.94
C ARG A 76 4.47 9.45 -23.18
N TYR A 77 4.74 10.07 -24.35
CA TYR A 77 4.10 11.31 -24.78
C TYR A 77 2.57 11.18 -24.74
N ARG A 78 2.03 10.12 -25.36
CA ARG A 78 0.58 9.92 -25.46
C ARG A 78 -0.04 9.68 -24.09
N VAL A 79 0.58 8.86 -23.24
CA VAL A 79 0.08 8.57 -21.88
C VAL A 79 0.05 9.85 -21.05
N LYS A 80 1.16 10.58 -20.95
CA LYS A 80 1.23 11.82 -20.15
C LYS A 80 0.32 12.92 -20.70
N ARG A 81 0.14 13.02 -22.03
CA ARG A 81 -0.85 13.94 -22.63
C ARG A 81 -2.28 13.57 -22.27
N LYS A 82 -2.64 12.28 -22.28
CA LYS A 82 -3.97 11.81 -21.85
C LYS A 82 -4.20 12.08 -20.36
N TRP A 83 -3.20 11.83 -19.52
CA TRP A 83 -3.24 12.13 -18.09
C TRP A 83 -3.46 13.62 -17.83
N ALA A 84 -2.69 14.49 -18.51
CA ALA A 84 -2.88 15.93 -18.45
C ALA A 84 -4.27 16.37 -18.93
N LEU A 85 -4.79 15.77 -20.00
CA LEU A 85 -6.13 16.06 -20.51
C LEU A 85 -7.23 15.65 -19.53
N LEU A 86 -7.09 14.53 -18.83
CA LEU A 86 -8.03 14.10 -17.79
C LEU A 86 -8.14 15.15 -16.69
N TRP A 87 -7.01 15.53 -16.08
CA TRP A 87 -6.99 16.57 -15.06
C TRP A 87 -7.48 17.91 -15.57
N LYS A 88 -7.04 18.33 -16.76
CA LYS A 88 -7.50 19.58 -17.38
C LYS A 88 -9.02 19.57 -17.58
N SER A 89 -9.61 18.46 -18.02
CA SER A 89 -11.06 18.34 -18.23
C SER A 89 -11.85 18.42 -16.92
N ILE A 90 -11.38 17.77 -15.85
CA ILE A 90 -12.00 17.84 -14.53
C ILE A 90 -11.96 19.28 -14.01
N ILE A 91 -10.79 19.93 -14.05
CA ILE A 91 -10.61 21.29 -13.56
C ILE A 91 -11.41 22.29 -14.41
N GLN A 92 -11.37 22.20 -15.74
CA GLN A 92 -12.17 23.08 -16.60
C GLN A 92 -13.67 22.92 -16.37
N SER A 93 -14.13 21.70 -16.05
CA SER A 93 -15.53 21.48 -15.74
C SER A 93 -15.98 22.17 -14.45
N SER A 94 -15.10 22.32 -13.45
CA SER A 94 -15.41 23.13 -12.26
C SER A 94 -15.44 24.62 -12.53
N LEU A 95 -15.01 25.06 -13.72
CA LEU A 95 -15.14 26.43 -14.20
C LEU A 95 -16.37 26.66 -15.08
N GLY A 96 -17.13 25.60 -15.39
CA GLY A 96 -18.19 25.65 -16.39
C GLY A 96 -17.68 25.79 -17.83
N ALA A 97 -16.40 25.50 -18.09
CA ALA A 97 -15.77 25.61 -19.40
C ALA A 97 -15.92 24.34 -20.28
N THR A 98 -16.63 23.32 -19.79
CA THR A 98 -16.89 22.06 -20.50
C THR A 98 -18.39 21.90 -20.76
N TYR A 99 -18.73 21.13 -21.79
CA TYR A 99 -20.13 20.82 -22.11
C TYR A 99 -20.84 20.02 -21.01
N LEU A 100 -20.11 19.15 -20.32
CA LEU A 100 -20.61 18.33 -19.21
C LEU A 100 -19.82 18.59 -17.92
N PRO A 101 -20.47 18.51 -16.75
CA PRO A 101 -19.86 18.86 -15.47
C PRO A 101 -19.09 17.67 -14.88
N TYR A 102 -17.98 17.28 -15.49
CA TYR A 102 -17.20 16.09 -15.10
C TYR A 102 -16.80 16.06 -13.62
N ALA A 103 -16.51 17.22 -13.03
CA ALA A 103 -16.20 17.37 -11.60
C ALA A 103 -17.35 16.96 -10.66
N LEU A 104 -18.61 16.89 -11.13
CA LEU A 104 -19.72 16.38 -10.31
C LEU A 104 -19.78 14.86 -10.27
N TYR A 105 -19.08 14.18 -11.18
CA TYR A 105 -19.13 12.74 -11.30
C TYR A 105 -18.01 12.03 -10.54
N ILE A 106 -16.97 12.74 -10.14
CA ILE A 106 -15.85 12.16 -9.40
C ILE A 106 -16.28 11.80 -7.97
N LYS A 107 -15.81 10.64 -7.50
CA LYS A 107 -15.94 10.23 -6.09
C LYS A 107 -14.69 10.51 -5.27
N VAL A 108 -13.53 10.47 -5.93
CA VAL A 108 -12.22 10.63 -5.31
C VAL A 108 -11.52 11.85 -5.91
N LEU A 109 -11.12 12.78 -5.05
CA LEU A 109 -10.25 13.91 -5.38
C LEU A 109 -8.83 13.55 -4.92
N ASP A 110 -8.09 12.83 -5.78
CA ASP A 110 -6.72 12.45 -5.50
C ASP A 110 -5.73 13.49 -6.04
N LEU A 111 -5.39 14.47 -5.21
CA LEU A 111 -4.41 15.50 -5.55
C LEU A 111 -2.97 14.96 -5.56
N ARG A 112 -2.68 13.78 -4.99
CA ARG A 112 -1.34 13.15 -5.10
C ARG A 112 -1.06 12.81 -6.55
N ASN A 113 -2.05 12.25 -7.23
CA ASN A 113 -1.95 11.96 -8.66
C ASN A 113 -1.75 13.24 -9.51
N LEU A 114 -2.37 14.36 -9.13
CA LEU A 114 -2.08 15.64 -9.80
C LEU A 114 -0.65 16.11 -9.53
N VAL A 115 -0.14 15.95 -8.30
CA VAL A 115 1.26 16.29 -7.98
C VAL A 115 2.24 15.48 -8.81
N GLU A 116 2.05 14.16 -8.93
CA GLU A 116 2.90 13.29 -9.75
C GLU A 116 3.01 13.80 -11.19
N LEU A 117 1.88 14.17 -11.80
CA LEU A 117 1.86 14.79 -13.13
C LEU A 117 2.64 16.12 -13.14
N LEU A 118 2.43 16.98 -12.14
CA LEU A 118 3.14 18.26 -12.04
C LEU A 118 4.63 18.09 -11.74
N GLN A 119 5.07 16.98 -11.15
CA GLN A 119 6.47 16.65 -10.87
C GLN A 119 7.18 15.96 -12.04
N ASP A 120 6.43 15.33 -12.95
CA ASP A 120 6.97 14.67 -14.13
C ASP A 120 7.80 15.64 -15.01
N LEU A 121 9.08 15.30 -15.19
CA LEU A 121 10.04 16.13 -15.92
C LEU A 121 9.65 16.34 -17.39
N TRP A 122 8.98 15.35 -17.98
CA TRP A 122 8.61 15.37 -19.38
C TRP A 122 7.37 16.26 -19.59
N PHE A 123 6.37 16.13 -18.71
CA PHE A 123 5.21 17.02 -18.64
C PHE A 123 5.66 18.48 -18.45
N ARG A 124 6.57 18.75 -17.51
CA ARG A 124 7.13 20.09 -17.28
C ARG A 124 7.78 20.70 -18.54
N ARG A 125 8.38 19.87 -19.39
CA ARG A 125 9.09 20.33 -20.60
C ARG A 125 8.15 20.64 -21.77
N ILE A 126 7.10 19.84 -21.97
CA ILE A 126 6.31 19.86 -23.21
C ILE A 126 4.80 20.06 -22.97
N GLY A 127 4.26 19.50 -21.88
CA GLY A 127 2.82 19.53 -21.59
C GLY A 127 2.36 20.72 -20.74
N PHE A 128 3.28 21.36 -20.02
CA PHE A 128 2.96 22.36 -19.00
C PHE A 128 2.24 23.60 -19.54
N GLU A 129 2.75 24.20 -20.62
CA GLU A 129 2.12 25.37 -21.26
C GLU A 129 0.73 25.02 -21.81
N PHE A 130 0.58 23.84 -22.40
CA PHE A 130 -0.70 23.34 -22.88
C PHE A 130 -1.70 23.15 -21.72
N PHE A 131 -1.25 22.63 -20.58
CA PHE A 131 -2.10 22.37 -19.43
C PHE A 131 -2.64 23.67 -18.81
N PHE A 132 -1.78 24.66 -18.60
CA PHE A 132 -2.14 25.95 -18.01
C PHE A 132 -2.57 27.03 -19.00
N ALA A 133 -2.91 26.66 -20.24
CA ALA A 133 -3.45 27.59 -21.23
C ALA A 133 -4.87 28.07 -20.88
N ASP A 134 -5.23 29.26 -21.38
CA ASP A 134 -6.58 29.84 -21.28
C ASP A 134 -7.08 29.97 -19.83
N ASP A 135 -8.29 29.49 -19.54
CA ASP A 135 -8.93 29.55 -18.21
C ASP A 135 -8.15 28.82 -17.11
N MET A 136 -7.23 27.94 -17.50
CA MET A 136 -6.35 27.22 -16.55
C MET A 136 -5.23 28.11 -16.01
N ALA A 137 -4.89 29.22 -16.67
CA ALA A 137 -3.78 30.08 -16.29
C ALA A 137 -3.92 30.65 -14.87
N LYS A 138 -5.15 30.81 -14.37
CA LYS A 138 -5.43 31.34 -13.02
C LYS A 138 -4.95 30.44 -11.88
N PHE A 139 -4.78 29.14 -12.14
CA PHE A 139 -4.26 28.21 -11.13
C PHE A 139 -2.73 28.31 -11.00
N LEU A 140 -2.09 29.01 -11.93
CA LEU A 140 -0.66 29.29 -11.88
C LEU A 140 -0.43 30.58 -11.08
N ILE A 141 -0.49 30.46 -9.76
CA ILE A 141 -0.59 31.59 -8.81
C ILE A 141 0.65 32.52 -8.83
N HIS A 142 1.80 32.08 -9.38
CA HIS A 142 3.05 32.86 -9.38
C HIS A 142 3.80 32.89 -10.73
N LYS A 143 3.12 33.23 -11.84
CA LYS A 143 3.81 33.41 -13.13
C LYS A 143 4.87 34.53 -13.09
N ASP A 144 4.66 35.56 -12.26
CA ASP A 144 5.48 36.78 -12.22
C ASP A 144 6.55 36.81 -11.11
N LYS A 145 6.65 35.76 -10.28
CA LYS A 145 7.63 35.65 -9.17
C LYS A 145 8.54 34.42 -9.26
N LEU A 146 8.50 33.68 -10.37
CA LEU A 146 9.51 32.67 -10.64
C LEU A 146 10.89 33.34 -10.68
N PRO A 147 11.86 32.93 -9.83
CA PRO A 147 13.20 33.49 -9.91
C PRO A 147 13.75 33.31 -11.33
N PRO A 148 14.45 34.32 -11.89
CA PRO A 148 14.97 34.22 -13.25
C PRO A 148 15.82 32.96 -13.37
N ALA A 149 15.59 32.20 -14.44
CA ALA A 149 16.25 30.92 -14.70
C ALA A 149 17.76 31.01 -14.42
N LYS A 150 18.26 30.29 -13.41
CA LYS A 150 19.70 30.19 -13.16
C LYS A 150 20.31 29.37 -14.30
N LYS A 151 21.27 29.96 -15.03
CA LYS A 151 22.09 29.25 -16.01
C LYS A 151 22.91 28.19 -15.27
N THR A 152 22.72 26.91 -15.59
CA THR A 152 23.67 25.87 -15.19
C THR A 152 24.88 25.88 -16.12
N ARG A 153 26.03 25.33 -15.66
CA ARG A 153 27.30 25.23 -16.42
C ARG A 153 27.17 24.51 -17.79
N THR A 154 26.02 23.90 -18.07
CA THR A 154 25.70 23.17 -19.31
C THR A 154 24.65 23.86 -20.19
N GLY A 155 24.37 25.15 -19.99
CA GLY A 155 23.59 25.97 -20.94
C GLY A 155 22.06 25.75 -20.92
N GLY A 156 21.52 24.90 -20.04
CA GLY A 156 20.09 24.71 -19.86
C GLY A 156 19.47 25.77 -18.94
N LYS A 157 18.36 26.40 -19.36
CA LYS A 157 17.48 27.18 -18.47
C LYS A 157 16.54 26.20 -17.74
N LYS A 158 16.65 26.06 -16.41
CA LYS A 158 15.62 25.41 -15.58
C LYS A 158 14.94 26.47 -14.72
N THR A 159 13.64 26.66 -14.89
CA THR A 159 12.77 27.29 -13.90
C THR A 159 12.58 26.30 -12.75
N ALA A 160 12.99 26.65 -11.54
CA ALA A 160 12.81 25.79 -10.37
C ALA A 160 11.38 25.98 -9.86
N TYR A 161 10.48 25.09 -10.28
CA TYR A 161 9.13 24.98 -9.73
C TYR A 161 9.24 24.31 -8.36
N THR A 162 8.89 25.03 -7.30
CA THR A 162 9.10 24.58 -5.91
C THR A 162 7.92 23.76 -5.39
N ASP A 163 8.11 23.06 -4.27
CA ASP A 163 7.02 22.31 -3.62
C ASP A 163 5.95 23.24 -3.02
N ALA A 164 6.35 24.45 -2.60
CA ALA A 164 5.40 25.49 -2.19
C ALA A 164 4.49 25.94 -3.34
N ASP A 165 5.04 26.09 -4.55
CA ASP A 165 4.24 26.41 -5.74
C ASP A 165 3.23 25.29 -6.02
N GLN A 166 3.66 24.03 -5.89
CA GLN A 166 2.79 22.86 -6.06
C GLN A 166 1.61 22.92 -5.09
N GLN A 167 1.87 23.06 -3.78
CA GLN A 167 0.82 23.09 -2.77
C GLN A 167 -0.20 24.22 -3.02
N LEU A 168 0.25 25.38 -3.50
CA LEU A 168 -0.64 26.48 -3.89
C LEU A 168 -1.54 26.10 -5.07
N ILE A 169 -0.98 25.49 -6.12
CA ILE A 169 -1.77 24.99 -7.26
C ILE A 169 -2.81 23.97 -6.78
N LEU A 170 -2.40 22.99 -5.96
CA LEU A 170 -3.31 21.96 -5.44
C LEU A 170 -4.44 22.56 -4.61
N ASN A 171 -4.12 23.50 -3.72
CA ASN A 171 -5.12 24.19 -2.91
C ASN A 171 -6.10 24.98 -3.78
N ALA A 172 -5.63 25.64 -4.83
CA ALA A 172 -6.49 26.41 -5.73
C ALA A 172 -7.39 25.50 -6.59
N VAL A 173 -6.83 24.41 -7.12
CA VAL A 173 -7.55 23.39 -7.88
C VAL A 173 -8.60 22.71 -7.00
N GLY A 174 -8.21 22.22 -5.83
CA GLY A 174 -9.10 21.57 -4.88
C GLY A 174 -10.21 22.52 -4.41
N GLU A 175 -9.91 23.80 -4.19
CA GLU A 175 -10.94 24.79 -3.86
C GLU A 175 -11.94 24.98 -4.99
N SER A 176 -11.47 25.08 -6.24
CA SER A 176 -12.36 25.24 -7.39
C SER A 176 -13.29 24.05 -7.55
N ILE A 177 -12.76 22.83 -7.44
CA ILE A 177 -13.54 21.60 -7.61
C ILE A 177 -14.54 21.44 -6.46
N THR A 178 -14.09 21.52 -5.21
CA THR A 178 -14.96 21.31 -4.04
C THR A 178 -16.06 22.36 -3.94
N SER A 179 -15.76 23.62 -4.28
CA SER A 179 -16.77 24.68 -4.32
C SER A 179 -17.80 24.45 -5.41
N PHE A 180 -17.34 24.09 -6.62
CA PHE A 180 -18.25 23.81 -7.72
C PHE A 180 -19.19 22.63 -7.42
N VAL A 181 -18.64 21.56 -6.84
CA VAL A 181 -19.41 20.39 -6.41
C VAL A 181 -20.46 20.77 -5.37
N TYR A 182 -20.05 21.53 -4.35
CA TYR A 182 -20.95 22.00 -3.31
C TYR A 182 -22.06 22.91 -3.85
N ASP A 183 -21.71 23.94 -4.61
CA ASP A 183 -22.67 24.90 -5.15
C ASP A 183 -23.68 24.21 -6.08
N SER A 184 -23.22 23.24 -6.86
CA SER A 184 -24.08 22.45 -7.75
C SER A 184 -25.01 21.53 -6.96
N ALA A 185 -24.50 20.88 -5.91
CA ALA A 185 -25.29 20.04 -5.01
C ALA A 185 -26.40 20.85 -4.32
N VAL A 186 -26.06 22.03 -3.78
CA VAL A 186 -27.02 22.94 -3.14
C VAL A 186 -28.09 23.42 -4.14
N LYS A 187 -27.68 23.85 -5.35
CA LYS A 187 -28.63 24.32 -6.38
C LYS A 187 -29.52 23.21 -6.93
N GLY A 188 -28.95 22.01 -7.11
CA GLY A 188 -29.63 20.87 -7.69
C GLY A 188 -30.44 20.05 -6.69
N GLY A 189 -30.32 20.31 -5.39
CA GLY A 189 -31.00 19.54 -4.34
C GLY A 189 -30.52 18.10 -4.24
N PHE A 190 -29.27 17.82 -4.60
CA PHE A 190 -28.66 16.49 -4.51
C PHE A 190 -27.42 16.54 -3.59
N GLU A 191 -26.95 15.39 -3.15
CA GLU A 191 -25.74 15.31 -2.32
C GLU A 191 -24.48 15.23 -3.19
N ALA A 192 -23.41 15.93 -2.78
CA ALA A 192 -22.11 15.88 -3.44
C ALA A 192 -21.61 14.43 -3.53
N ALA A 193 -21.18 14.00 -4.72
CA ALA A 193 -20.69 12.62 -4.95
C ALA A 193 -19.29 12.36 -4.38
N LEU A 194 -18.58 13.41 -3.96
CA LEU A 194 -17.20 13.32 -3.49
C LEU A 194 -17.16 12.69 -2.09
N GLU A 195 -16.58 11.49 -2.03
CA GLU A 195 -16.49 10.64 -0.85
C GLU A 195 -15.07 10.64 -0.27
N ASP A 196 -14.03 10.88 -1.08
CA ASP A 196 -12.64 10.71 -0.67
C ASP A 196 -11.75 11.88 -1.14
N ILE A 197 -10.80 12.28 -0.28
CA ILE A 197 -9.81 13.32 -0.60
C ILE A 197 -8.41 12.80 -0.27
N ALA A 198 -7.47 12.99 -1.19
CA ALA A 198 -6.07 12.68 -0.93
C ALA A 198 -5.12 13.77 -1.44
N GLY A 199 -3.99 13.98 -0.75
CA GLY A 199 -2.97 14.95 -1.17
C GLY A 199 -2.25 15.71 -0.06
N ASP A 200 -1.40 16.64 -0.46
CA ASP A 200 -0.82 17.65 0.42
C ASP A 200 -1.72 18.89 0.44
N ILE A 201 -2.47 19.03 1.54
CA ILE A 201 -3.55 20.01 1.68
C ILE A 201 -3.27 20.83 2.93
N SER A 202 -3.33 22.16 2.80
CA SER A 202 -3.16 23.04 3.96
C SER A 202 -4.32 22.88 4.96
N THR A 203 -4.07 23.11 6.25
CA THR A 203 -5.10 23.10 7.30
C THR A 203 -6.32 23.98 6.95
N VAL A 204 -6.07 25.16 6.40
CA VAL A 204 -7.12 26.13 6.05
C VAL A 204 -8.00 25.59 4.92
N SER A 205 -7.38 25.06 3.86
CA SER A 205 -8.10 24.41 2.76
C SER A 205 -8.90 23.21 3.26
N LEU A 206 -8.27 22.33 4.05
CA LEU A 206 -8.88 21.10 4.53
C LEU A 206 -10.13 21.36 5.37
N SER A 207 -10.05 22.30 6.33
CA SER A 207 -11.20 22.67 7.16
C SER A 207 -12.36 23.23 6.31
N ARG A 208 -12.05 24.06 5.30
CA ARG A 208 -13.05 24.64 4.40
C ARG A 208 -13.67 23.59 3.49
N TRP A 209 -12.89 22.64 2.98
CA TRP A 209 -13.37 21.58 2.10
C TRP A 209 -14.24 20.59 2.86
N ALA A 210 -13.80 20.13 4.03
CA ALA A 210 -14.62 19.26 4.89
C ALA A 210 -16.00 19.89 5.18
N GLY A 211 -16.04 21.20 5.44
CA GLY A 211 -17.30 21.94 5.65
C GLY A 211 -18.28 21.93 4.47
N LYS A 212 -17.83 21.56 3.27
CA LYS A 212 -18.61 21.51 2.02
C LYS A 212 -18.99 20.10 1.58
N LEU A 213 -18.36 19.06 2.13
CA LEU A 213 -18.41 17.70 1.58
C LEU A 213 -19.12 16.74 2.52
N SER A 214 -20.45 16.74 2.49
CA SER A 214 -21.27 15.94 3.42
C SER A 214 -21.11 14.42 3.27
N LYS A 215 -20.67 13.95 2.10
CA LYS A 215 -20.40 12.54 1.79
C LYS A 215 -18.97 12.10 2.04
N LEU A 216 -18.10 12.98 2.54
CA LEU A 216 -16.71 12.62 2.84
C LEU A 216 -16.66 11.46 3.84
N LYS A 217 -16.00 10.37 3.45
CA LYS A 217 -15.81 9.12 4.20
C LYS A 217 -14.35 8.91 4.57
N SER A 218 -13.43 9.17 3.65
CA SER A 218 -12.00 8.92 3.85
C SER A 218 -11.13 10.11 3.50
N MET A 219 -9.96 10.18 4.15
CA MET A 219 -8.89 11.11 3.79
C MET A 219 -7.52 10.44 3.83
N THR A 220 -6.70 10.68 2.80
CA THR A 220 -5.29 10.25 2.76
C THR A 220 -4.36 11.44 2.53
N LEU A 221 -3.73 11.93 3.60
CA LEU A 221 -2.91 13.13 3.54
C LEU A 221 -1.43 12.81 3.33
N TRP A 222 -0.71 13.65 2.61
CA TRP A 222 0.75 13.55 2.60
C TRP A 222 1.36 14.02 3.92
N ASN A 223 0.82 15.10 4.49
CA ASN A 223 1.31 15.67 5.74
C ASN A 223 0.22 15.71 6.81
N GLY A 224 0.42 14.97 7.90
CA GLY A 224 -0.48 14.92 9.06
C GLY A 224 -0.56 16.24 9.82
N SER A 225 0.40 17.16 9.65
CA SER A 225 0.37 18.47 10.32
C SER A 225 -0.78 19.36 9.86
N ALA A 226 -1.49 19.00 8.79
CA ALA A 226 -2.71 19.68 8.40
C ALA A 226 -3.85 19.52 9.43
N LEU A 227 -3.84 18.43 10.20
CA LEU A 227 -4.90 18.04 11.14
C LEU A 227 -4.88 18.89 12.41
N ASN A 228 -6.05 19.35 12.86
CA ASN A 228 -6.26 20.02 14.15
C ASN A 228 -7.76 20.04 14.53
N SER A 229 -8.06 20.53 15.73
CA SER A 229 -9.45 20.68 16.22
C SER A 229 -10.39 21.43 15.27
N ALA A 230 -9.91 22.42 14.52
CA ALA A 230 -10.73 23.17 13.56
C ALA A 230 -11.13 22.31 12.35
N VAL A 231 -10.22 21.47 11.82
CA VAL A 231 -10.55 20.50 10.78
C VAL A 231 -11.53 19.45 11.31
N ALA A 232 -11.27 18.91 12.50
CA ALA A 232 -12.14 17.93 13.13
C ALA A 232 -13.57 18.45 13.37
N THR A 233 -13.71 19.71 13.80
CA THR A 233 -15.03 20.35 14.00
C THR A 233 -15.82 20.47 12.69
N SER A 234 -15.15 20.82 11.58
CA SER A 234 -15.77 20.83 10.26
C SER A 234 -16.27 19.44 9.85
N ILE A 235 -15.46 18.40 10.07
CA ILE A 235 -15.83 17.00 9.79
C ILE A 235 -17.00 16.56 10.68
N ALA A 236 -16.92 16.83 11.98
CA ALA A 236 -17.91 16.44 12.97
C ALA A 236 -19.29 17.06 12.69
N SER A 237 -19.33 18.26 12.11
CA SER A 237 -20.59 18.95 11.81
C SER A 237 -21.19 18.64 10.44
N LYS A 238 -20.39 18.19 9.46
CA LYS A 238 -20.84 18.05 8.06
C LYS A 238 -20.66 16.64 7.48
N CYS A 239 -19.63 15.91 7.87
CA CYS A 239 -19.24 14.65 7.25
C CYS A 239 -19.65 13.46 8.13
N PHE A 240 -20.92 13.05 8.09
CA PHE A 240 -21.44 12.02 9.00
C PHE A 240 -20.91 10.60 8.73
N GLY A 241 -20.49 10.33 7.49
CA GLY A 241 -19.91 9.06 7.09
C GLY A 241 -18.39 8.97 7.24
N PHE A 242 -17.73 10.00 7.77
CA PHE A 242 -16.27 10.02 7.90
C PHE A 242 -15.79 8.99 8.90
N ASN A 243 -15.01 8.01 8.43
CA ASN A 243 -14.56 6.88 9.24
C ASN A 243 -13.15 6.35 8.90
N ASP A 244 -12.47 6.87 7.89
CA ASP A 244 -11.11 6.46 7.52
C ASP A 244 -10.16 7.66 7.40
N LEU A 245 -8.98 7.55 8.01
CA LEU A 245 -7.95 8.57 7.96
C LEU A 245 -6.57 7.94 7.86
N SER A 246 -5.76 8.42 6.92
CA SER A 246 -4.33 8.13 6.94
C SER A 246 -3.46 9.32 6.56
N PHE A 247 -2.20 9.30 7.00
CA PHE A 247 -1.19 10.23 6.51
C PHE A 247 0.20 9.60 6.34
N LEU A 248 0.99 10.14 5.40
CA LEU A 248 2.30 9.61 5.02
C LEU A 248 3.44 10.15 5.89
N TYR A 249 3.53 11.47 6.08
CA TYR A 249 4.57 12.15 6.84
C TYR A 249 3.97 13.07 7.90
N TYR A 250 4.74 13.44 8.91
CA TYR A 250 4.41 14.59 9.76
C TYR A 250 5.55 15.61 9.74
N ILE A 251 5.34 16.71 9.02
CA ILE A 251 6.28 17.82 8.95
C ILE A 251 5.65 19.02 9.66
N PRO A 252 6.13 19.38 10.87
CA PRO A 252 5.68 20.58 11.57
C PRO A 252 5.90 21.82 10.70
N GLY A 253 5.00 22.81 10.82
CA GLY A 253 5.25 24.11 10.21
C GLY A 253 6.23 24.92 11.06
N ASP A 254 7.08 25.75 10.43
CA ASP A 254 8.10 26.57 11.10
C ASP A 254 7.53 27.48 12.22
N ASP A 255 6.22 27.77 12.19
CA ASP A 255 5.52 28.66 13.13
C ASP A 255 4.70 27.94 14.23
N SER A 256 4.71 26.58 14.31
CA SER A 256 3.88 25.88 15.30
C SER A 256 4.52 25.84 16.69
N MET A 257 3.94 26.57 17.64
CA MET A 257 4.31 26.49 19.07
C MET A 257 3.78 25.22 19.77
N GLU A 258 2.78 24.57 19.19
CA GLU A 258 2.14 23.36 19.72
C GLU A 258 2.85 22.11 19.20
N SER A 259 3.02 21.11 20.06
CA SER A 259 3.62 19.83 19.68
C SER A 259 2.72 19.09 18.68
N GLY A 260 3.31 18.21 17.85
CA GLY A 260 2.53 17.39 16.94
C GLY A 260 1.55 16.47 17.67
N ASP A 261 1.95 15.95 18.83
CA ASP A 261 1.12 15.07 19.67
C ASP A 261 -0.13 15.79 20.18
N THR A 262 0.04 16.96 20.82
CA THR A 262 -1.09 17.76 21.35
C THR A 262 -2.07 18.14 20.23
N ARG A 263 -1.52 18.52 19.06
CA ARG A 263 -2.33 18.92 17.92
C ARG A 263 -3.16 17.76 17.36
N LEU A 264 -2.56 16.58 17.19
CA LEU A 264 -3.26 15.36 16.77
C LEU A 264 -4.29 14.91 17.81
N ALA A 265 -3.93 14.95 19.10
CA ALA A 265 -4.85 14.64 20.19
C ALA A 265 -6.09 15.54 20.18
N SER A 266 -5.90 16.84 19.92
CA SER A 266 -6.99 17.80 19.78
C SER A 266 -7.90 17.48 18.59
N PHE A 267 -7.34 16.98 17.49
CA PHE A 267 -8.09 16.56 16.31
C PHE A 267 -8.99 15.37 16.64
N PHE A 268 -8.44 14.27 17.15
CA PHE A 268 -9.22 13.06 17.46
C PHE A 268 -10.28 13.32 18.53
N SER A 269 -9.95 14.08 19.58
CA SER A 269 -10.91 14.43 20.64
C SER A 269 -12.06 15.31 20.14
N SER A 270 -11.84 16.08 19.06
CA SER A 270 -12.85 16.97 18.47
C SER A 270 -13.70 16.31 17.38
N LEU A 271 -13.34 15.09 16.94
CA LEU A 271 -14.22 14.29 16.10
C LEU A 271 -15.43 13.81 16.91
N ARG A 272 -16.48 13.38 16.20
CA ARG A 272 -17.60 12.71 16.88
C ARG A 272 -17.07 11.44 17.55
N ALA A 273 -17.49 11.20 18.79
CA ALA A 273 -17.16 9.95 19.48
C ALA A 273 -17.54 8.76 18.60
N ASP A 274 -16.67 7.76 18.57
CA ASP A 274 -16.94 6.51 17.85
C ASP A 274 -17.34 6.70 16.38
N SER A 275 -16.69 7.64 15.68
CA SER A 275 -16.87 7.81 14.23
C SER A 275 -15.77 7.15 13.39
N LEU A 276 -14.56 6.99 13.94
CA LEU A 276 -13.41 6.49 13.20
C LEU A 276 -13.35 4.96 13.25
N GLU A 277 -13.28 4.32 12.08
CA GLU A 277 -13.13 2.87 11.93
C GLU A 277 -11.70 2.46 11.58
N SER A 278 -10.94 3.33 10.91
CA SER A 278 -9.59 3.05 10.45
C SER A 278 -8.69 4.27 10.58
N PHE A 279 -7.51 4.08 11.19
CA PHE A 279 -6.47 5.10 11.30
C PHE A 279 -5.10 4.53 10.92
N GLY A 280 -4.39 5.25 10.04
CA GLY A 280 -3.02 4.91 9.66
C GLY A 280 -2.06 6.11 9.65
N ALA A 281 -1.03 6.07 10.47
CA ALA A 281 0.09 6.99 10.43
C ALA A 281 1.34 6.24 9.95
N LEU A 282 1.82 6.53 8.74
CA LEU A 282 3.03 5.90 8.20
C LEU A 282 4.31 6.54 8.78
N ASP A 283 4.20 7.77 9.28
CA ASP A 283 5.23 8.46 10.05
C ASP A 283 4.65 8.85 11.42
N ALA A 284 4.61 7.89 12.33
CA ALA A 284 4.02 8.03 13.66
C ALA A 284 4.99 8.67 14.69
N LYS A 285 6.08 9.30 14.26
CA LYS A 285 7.09 9.91 15.17
C LYS A 285 6.53 11.02 16.06
N GLN A 286 5.39 11.61 15.69
CA GLN A 286 4.73 12.67 16.46
C GLN A 286 3.51 12.17 17.26
N ILE A 287 3.25 10.86 17.23
CA ILE A 287 2.17 10.23 18.00
C ILE A 287 2.75 9.82 19.35
N GLY A 288 2.42 10.62 20.36
CA GLY A 288 2.84 10.42 21.74
C GLY A 288 1.65 10.09 22.64
N PRO A 289 1.81 10.30 23.96
CA PRO A 289 0.82 9.89 24.94
C PRO A 289 -0.54 10.60 24.78
N GLU A 290 -0.57 11.87 24.38
CA GLU A 290 -1.82 12.62 24.25
C GLU A 290 -2.66 12.07 23.09
N THR A 291 -2.02 11.79 21.94
CA THR A 291 -2.70 11.23 20.77
C THR A 291 -3.21 9.83 21.09
N MET A 292 -2.37 8.98 21.69
CA MET A 292 -2.77 7.61 22.05
C MET A 292 -3.95 7.58 23.02
N LEU A 293 -3.98 8.49 24.00
CA LEU A 293 -5.13 8.64 24.89
C LEU A 293 -6.38 9.09 24.14
N SER A 294 -6.24 10.07 23.23
CA SER A 294 -7.36 10.61 22.46
C SER A 294 -8.00 9.57 21.53
N LEU A 295 -7.25 8.60 21.03
CA LEU A 295 -7.76 7.53 20.15
C LEU A 295 -8.81 6.65 20.84
N ASN A 296 -8.79 6.55 22.18
CA ASN A 296 -9.82 5.82 22.94
C ASN A 296 -11.23 6.45 22.80
N HIS A 297 -11.32 7.70 22.34
CA HIS A 297 -12.59 8.35 21.96
C HIS A 297 -13.31 7.65 20.79
N HIS A 298 -12.61 6.73 20.11
CA HIS A 298 -13.14 5.91 19.03
C HIS A 298 -13.11 4.40 19.35
N SER A 299 -13.03 4.06 20.63
CA SER A 299 -12.88 2.68 21.11
C SER A 299 -13.95 1.72 20.58
N ALA A 300 -15.20 2.16 20.39
CA ALA A 300 -16.28 1.28 19.95
C ALA A 300 -16.27 0.99 18.44
N THR A 301 -15.64 1.86 17.64
CA THR A 301 -15.64 1.74 16.17
C THR A 301 -14.29 1.45 15.55
N LEU A 302 -13.18 1.76 16.22
CA LEU A 302 -11.85 1.59 15.65
C LEU A 302 -11.53 0.10 15.45
N LYS A 303 -11.44 -0.31 14.18
CA LYS A 303 -11.19 -1.69 13.74
C LYS A 303 -9.78 -1.87 13.18
N SER A 304 -9.19 -0.83 12.61
CA SER A 304 -7.85 -0.88 12.01
C SER A 304 -6.98 0.24 12.56
N LEU A 305 -5.81 -0.13 13.09
CA LEU A 305 -4.83 0.83 13.59
C LEU A 305 -3.45 0.50 13.02
N LYS A 306 -2.85 1.48 12.35
CA LYS A 306 -1.47 1.40 11.85
C LYS A 306 -0.65 2.56 12.37
N LEU A 307 0.39 2.27 13.15
CA LEU A 307 1.35 3.24 13.66
C LEU A 307 2.74 2.79 13.24
N LEU A 308 3.25 3.36 12.14
CA LEU A 308 4.54 2.99 11.59
C LEU A 308 5.59 4.05 11.93
N GLU A 309 6.85 3.64 12.01
CA GLU A 309 7.96 4.52 12.37
C GLU A 309 7.74 5.27 13.70
N MET A 310 7.14 4.61 14.70
CA MET A 310 6.97 5.22 16.03
C MET A 310 8.32 5.55 16.67
N ASP A 311 8.37 6.68 17.37
CA ASP A 311 9.54 7.07 18.14
C ASP A 311 9.54 6.39 19.53
N ILE A 312 10.52 6.77 20.37
CA ILE A 312 10.66 6.22 21.72
C ILE A 312 9.46 6.60 22.59
N GLN A 313 8.94 7.83 22.47
CA GLN A 313 7.81 8.27 23.30
C GLN A 313 6.54 7.53 22.94
N GLY A 314 6.24 7.34 21.66
CA GLY A 314 5.10 6.52 21.23
C GLY A 314 5.23 5.09 21.74
N LEU A 315 6.39 4.45 21.55
CA LEU A 315 6.62 3.07 21.98
C LEU A 315 6.41 2.87 23.50
N LYS A 316 6.94 3.78 24.32
CA LYS A 316 6.82 3.73 25.79
C LYS A 316 5.42 4.02 26.33
N ASN A 317 4.50 4.49 25.49
CA ASN A 317 3.15 4.84 25.88
C ASN A 317 2.08 4.01 25.15
N LEU A 318 2.47 2.91 24.49
CA LEU A 318 1.54 2.04 23.75
C LEU A 318 0.36 1.54 24.60
N ASN A 319 0.57 1.35 25.90
CA ASN A 319 -0.47 0.95 26.85
C ASN A 319 -1.64 1.93 26.94
N LEU A 320 -1.45 3.19 26.52
CA LEU A 320 -2.50 4.20 26.51
C LEU A 320 -3.58 3.93 25.45
N LEU A 321 -3.34 3.01 24.51
CA LEU A 321 -4.33 2.54 23.53
C LEU A 321 -5.32 1.50 24.10
N LYS A 322 -5.25 1.19 25.41
CA LYS A 322 -6.02 0.12 26.05
C LYS A 322 -7.55 0.17 25.89
N GLY A 323 -8.12 1.32 25.55
CA GLY A 323 -9.54 1.45 25.25
C GLY A 323 -9.91 0.94 23.85
N CYS A 324 -8.98 0.89 22.91
CA CYS A 324 -9.19 0.40 21.55
C CYS A 324 -9.23 -1.14 21.50
N ASP A 325 -10.31 -1.74 22.01
CA ASP A 325 -10.48 -3.20 22.15
C ASP A 325 -11.27 -3.85 21.01
N LYS A 326 -11.81 -3.06 20.06
CA LYS A 326 -12.56 -3.55 18.87
C LYS A 326 -11.70 -3.75 17.63
N LEU A 327 -10.38 -3.76 17.80
CA LEU A 327 -9.42 -3.93 16.71
C LEU A 327 -9.57 -5.30 16.04
N HIS A 328 -9.52 -5.27 14.71
CA HIS A 328 -9.45 -6.42 13.80
C HIS A 328 -8.06 -6.53 13.16
N SER A 329 -7.40 -5.39 12.94
CA SER A 329 -6.05 -5.31 12.39
C SER A 329 -5.21 -4.32 13.19
N LEU A 330 -3.99 -4.72 13.53
CA LEU A 330 -3.02 -3.89 14.25
C LEU A 330 -1.63 -3.99 13.59
N GLU A 331 -1.06 -2.85 13.24
CA GLU A 331 0.26 -2.74 12.63
C GLU A 331 1.11 -1.73 13.41
N LEU A 332 2.19 -2.19 14.02
CA LEU A 332 3.07 -1.38 14.86
C LEU A 332 4.52 -1.57 14.42
N THR A 333 5.19 -0.48 14.05
CA THR A 333 6.62 -0.50 13.73
C THR A 333 7.34 0.66 14.39
N THR A 334 8.61 0.46 14.75
CA THR A 334 9.45 1.50 15.33
C THR A 334 10.33 2.17 14.29
N ALA A 335 10.57 3.46 14.46
CA ALA A 335 11.64 4.16 13.77
C ALA A 335 13.01 3.59 14.20
N ARG A 336 14.03 3.77 13.35
CA ARG A 336 15.42 3.37 13.66
C ARG A 336 15.93 3.94 15.00
N THR A 337 15.43 5.10 15.41
CA THR A 337 15.80 5.73 16.69
C THR A 337 15.21 5.05 17.92
N ALA A 338 14.23 4.16 17.75
CA ALA A 338 13.55 3.42 18.81
C ALA A 338 13.73 1.89 18.69
N SER A 339 14.42 1.39 17.66
CA SER A 339 14.55 -0.04 17.37
C SER A 339 15.34 -0.84 18.42
N TYR A 340 16.06 -0.17 19.31
CA TYR A 340 16.82 -0.79 20.41
C TYR A 340 16.06 -0.84 21.74
N VAL A 341 14.84 -0.29 21.79
CA VAL A 341 14.05 -0.25 23.02
C VAL A 341 13.36 -1.59 23.24
N ASP A 342 13.75 -2.28 24.31
CA ASP A 342 13.11 -3.51 24.75
C ASP A 342 12.12 -3.21 25.88
N LEU A 343 10.82 -3.23 25.57
CA LEU A 343 9.76 -3.01 26.53
C LEU A 343 9.76 -4.06 27.65
N GLU A 344 10.08 -5.32 27.35
CA GLU A 344 10.10 -6.39 28.37
C GLU A 344 11.17 -6.11 29.42
N ALA A 345 12.37 -5.73 28.97
CA ALA A 345 13.52 -5.49 29.84
C ALA A 345 13.55 -4.10 30.49
N THR A 346 13.07 -3.05 29.79
CA THR A 346 13.24 -1.65 30.22
C THR A 346 11.96 -0.95 30.66
N GLU A 347 10.78 -1.40 30.20
CA GLU A 347 9.49 -0.76 30.45
C GLU A 347 8.42 -1.81 30.80
N ASN A 348 8.74 -2.67 31.77
CA ASN A 348 7.98 -3.91 32.01
C ASN A 348 6.49 -3.67 32.32
N ASP A 349 6.15 -2.58 33.02
CA ASP A 349 4.75 -2.21 33.30
C ASP A 349 3.98 -1.94 31.99
N VAL A 350 4.59 -1.21 31.06
CA VAL A 350 4.02 -0.93 29.71
C VAL A 350 3.89 -2.23 28.93
N PHE A 351 4.91 -3.09 28.96
CA PHE A 351 4.89 -4.40 28.32
C PHE A 351 3.70 -5.26 28.79
N LEU A 352 3.49 -5.37 30.11
CA LEU A 352 2.39 -6.14 30.69
C LEU A 352 1.02 -5.55 30.32
N GLU A 353 0.87 -4.22 30.36
CA GLU A 353 -0.38 -3.56 29.96
C GLU A 353 -0.68 -3.72 28.46
N VAL A 354 0.34 -3.72 27.60
CA VAL A 354 0.18 -3.97 26.15
C VAL A 354 -0.29 -5.41 25.89
N ILE A 355 0.27 -6.40 26.60
CA ILE A 355 -0.19 -7.79 26.52
C ILE A 355 -1.65 -7.91 26.96
N GLU A 356 -2.01 -7.28 28.07
CA GLU A 356 -3.39 -7.28 28.56
C GLU A 356 -4.35 -6.63 27.56
N TRP A 357 -3.97 -5.48 26.99
CA TRP A 357 -4.75 -4.79 25.98
C TRP A 357 -4.97 -5.64 24.73
N MET A 358 -3.90 -6.17 24.12
CA MET A 358 -4.02 -7.03 22.95
C MET A 358 -4.85 -8.29 23.26
N GLY A 359 -4.72 -8.83 24.48
CA GLY A 359 -5.54 -9.95 24.97
C GLY A 359 -7.05 -9.67 25.02
N LYS A 360 -7.46 -8.39 25.17
CA LYS A 360 -8.86 -7.96 25.17
C LYS A 360 -9.44 -7.78 23.76
N CYS A 361 -8.60 -7.68 22.74
CA CYS A 361 -9.03 -7.47 21.35
C CYS A 361 -9.61 -8.75 20.72
N ALA A 362 -10.79 -9.19 21.18
CA ALA A 362 -11.38 -10.49 20.81
C ALA A 362 -11.64 -10.67 19.29
N ASN A 363 -11.73 -9.58 18.53
CA ASN A 363 -11.94 -9.60 17.08
C ASN A 363 -10.64 -9.49 16.27
N LEU A 364 -9.48 -9.44 16.93
CA LEU A 364 -8.19 -9.26 16.28
C LEU A 364 -7.88 -10.48 15.40
N GLN A 365 -7.68 -10.21 14.11
CA GLN A 365 -7.41 -11.22 13.08
C GLN A 365 -6.04 -11.05 12.45
N GLY A 366 -5.56 -9.81 12.33
CA GLY A 366 -4.27 -9.48 11.74
C GLY A 366 -3.37 -8.71 12.69
N ILE A 367 -2.13 -9.16 12.84
CA ILE A 367 -1.08 -8.44 13.58
C ILE A 367 0.17 -8.34 12.72
N HIS A 368 0.75 -7.16 12.67
CA HIS A 368 2.09 -6.91 12.16
C HIS A 368 2.90 -6.15 13.23
N LEU A 369 4.00 -6.75 13.69
CA LEU A 369 4.91 -6.11 14.64
C LEU A 369 6.34 -6.08 14.08
N ALA A 370 6.91 -4.89 14.01
CA ALA A 370 8.33 -4.65 13.79
C ALA A 370 8.88 -3.89 15.01
N LEU A 371 8.90 -4.59 16.15
CA LEU A 371 9.30 -4.10 17.47
C LEU A 371 10.30 -5.10 18.05
N LEU A 372 11.31 -4.64 18.79
CA LEU A 372 12.28 -5.54 19.43
C LEU A 372 11.59 -6.55 20.39
N SER A 373 10.62 -6.08 21.18
CA SER A 373 9.82 -6.95 22.07
C SER A 373 8.62 -7.62 21.36
N GLY A 374 8.50 -7.49 20.03
CA GLY A 374 7.40 -8.05 19.25
C GLY A 374 7.20 -9.56 19.44
N PRO A 375 8.27 -10.38 19.34
CA PRO A 375 8.20 -11.82 19.63
C PRO A 375 7.73 -12.13 21.05
N ALA A 376 8.21 -11.40 22.07
CA ALA A 376 7.82 -11.60 23.46
C ALA A 376 6.33 -11.29 23.68
N ILE A 377 5.85 -10.15 23.15
CA ILE A 377 4.42 -9.80 23.16
C ILE A 377 3.60 -10.89 22.50
N LEU A 378 3.98 -11.31 21.29
CA LEU A 378 3.26 -12.34 20.54
C LEU A 378 3.31 -13.73 21.18
N THR A 379 4.32 -14.03 21.98
CA THR A 379 4.36 -15.27 22.79
C THR A 379 3.14 -15.32 23.71
N HIS A 380 2.90 -14.25 24.46
CA HIS A 380 1.76 -14.17 25.38
C HIS A 380 0.42 -14.08 24.65
N VAL A 381 0.33 -13.24 23.61
CA VAL A 381 -0.88 -13.06 22.81
C VAL A 381 -1.28 -14.37 22.10
N SER A 382 -0.31 -15.13 21.58
CA SER A 382 -0.59 -16.41 20.91
C SER A 382 -1.07 -17.50 21.85
N MET A 383 -0.76 -17.40 23.15
CA MET A 383 -1.22 -18.33 24.18
C MET A 383 -2.58 -17.92 24.79
N ALA A 384 -3.07 -16.71 24.50
CA ALA A 384 -4.35 -16.25 25.01
C ALA A 384 -5.52 -17.01 24.36
N SER A 385 -6.34 -17.67 25.19
CA SER A 385 -7.40 -18.58 24.72
C SER A 385 -8.52 -17.93 23.87
N GLY A 386 -8.67 -16.60 23.96
CA GLY A 386 -9.71 -15.84 23.27
C GLY A 386 -9.35 -15.36 21.86
N LEU A 387 -8.07 -15.42 21.46
CA LEU A 387 -7.61 -14.85 20.20
C LEU A 387 -7.42 -15.91 19.12
N ARG A 388 -7.92 -15.62 17.92
CA ARG A 388 -7.85 -16.49 16.75
C ARG A 388 -7.31 -15.70 15.57
N LEU A 389 -5.99 -15.53 15.55
CA LEU A 389 -5.30 -14.80 14.50
C LEU A 389 -5.37 -15.57 13.18
N ARG A 390 -5.54 -14.82 12.09
CA ARG A 390 -5.52 -15.29 10.70
C ARG A 390 -4.26 -14.85 9.97
N SER A 391 -3.69 -13.71 10.34
CA SER A 391 -2.47 -13.17 9.76
C SER A 391 -1.52 -12.71 10.86
N ILE A 392 -0.27 -13.18 10.81
CA ILE A 392 0.82 -12.73 11.67
C ILE A 392 1.99 -12.32 10.78
N THR A 393 2.50 -11.12 11.01
CA THR A 393 3.76 -10.65 10.46
C THR A 393 4.67 -10.18 11.58
N VAL A 394 5.90 -10.70 11.62
CA VAL A 394 6.92 -10.23 12.55
C VAL A 394 8.20 -9.99 11.77
N THR A 395 8.73 -8.78 11.85
CA THR A 395 9.99 -8.39 11.19
C THR A 395 10.98 -7.82 12.19
N ASP A 396 12.25 -7.75 11.79
CA ASP A 396 13.31 -7.07 12.52
C ASP A 396 13.57 -7.64 13.93
N TYR A 397 13.52 -8.97 14.04
CA TYR A 397 13.84 -9.69 15.29
C TYR A 397 14.92 -10.76 15.05
N SER A 398 15.63 -11.19 16.09
CA SER A 398 16.61 -12.28 15.97
C SER A 398 15.91 -13.64 15.97
N LEU A 399 16.34 -14.56 15.09
CA LEU A 399 15.87 -15.94 15.13
C LEU A 399 16.34 -16.65 16.42
N VAL A 400 17.53 -16.29 16.89
CA VAL A 400 18.15 -16.82 18.12
C VAL A 400 17.39 -16.35 19.35
N ASN A 401 17.29 -17.21 20.38
CA ASN A 401 16.64 -16.93 21.67
C ASN A 401 15.13 -16.65 21.61
N ASN A 402 14.48 -16.80 20.45
CA ASN A 402 13.05 -16.58 20.27
C ASN A 402 12.22 -17.88 20.16
N GLN A 403 12.78 -19.01 20.63
CA GLN A 403 12.12 -20.32 20.58
C GLN A 403 10.76 -20.36 21.27
N ASN A 404 10.57 -19.59 22.35
CA ASN A 404 9.29 -19.53 23.06
C ASN A 404 8.19 -18.91 22.18
N PHE A 405 8.53 -17.83 21.46
CA PHE A 405 7.65 -17.23 20.46
C PHE A 405 7.31 -18.24 19.36
N HIS A 406 8.32 -18.91 18.80
CA HIS A 406 8.10 -19.89 17.74
C HIS A 406 7.20 -21.03 18.20
N LYS A 407 7.43 -21.59 19.40
CA LYS A 407 6.57 -22.61 20.00
C LYS A 407 5.14 -22.10 20.19
N ALA A 408 4.99 -20.85 20.64
CA ALA A 408 3.69 -20.24 20.88
C ALA A 408 2.85 -20.09 19.60
N LEU A 409 3.49 -19.86 18.44
CA LEU A 409 2.79 -19.79 17.14
C LEU A 409 1.95 -21.05 16.89
N SER A 410 2.41 -22.23 17.32
CA SER A 410 1.70 -23.50 17.10
C SER A 410 0.27 -23.52 17.70
N HIS A 411 -0.01 -22.67 18.68
CA HIS A 411 -1.34 -22.54 19.27
C HIS A 411 -2.33 -21.76 18.37
N GLN A 412 -1.83 -20.98 17.40
CA GLN A 412 -2.63 -20.20 16.46
C GLN A 412 -3.06 -21.04 15.24
N THR A 413 -3.76 -22.14 15.48
CA THR A 413 -4.20 -23.09 14.44
C THR A 413 -5.19 -22.52 13.40
N SER A 414 -5.71 -21.31 13.63
CA SER A 414 -6.54 -20.55 12.67
C SER A 414 -5.73 -19.78 11.62
N LEU A 415 -4.40 -19.73 11.74
CA LEU A 415 -3.55 -18.91 10.90
C LEU A 415 -3.61 -19.32 9.42
N GLU A 416 -3.84 -18.33 8.56
CA GLU A 416 -3.89 -18.46 7.10
C GLU A 416 -2.66 -17.81 6.45
N LYS A 417 -2.08 -16.77 7.06
CA LYS A 417 -0.88 -16.06 6.58
C LYS A 417 0.16 -15.91 7.68
N LEU A 418 1.40 -16.27 7.38
CA LEU A 418 2.54 -16.10 8.27
C LEU A 418 3.72 -15.50 7.50
N THR A 419 4.17 -14.33 7.93
CA THR A 419 5.40 -13.70 7.44
C THR A 419 6.37 -13.50 8.60
N LEU A 420 7.55 -14.11 8.50
CA LEU A 420 8.62 -13.90 9.45
C LEU A 420 9.85 -13.38 8.69
N THR A 421 10.39 -12.26 9.14
CA THR A 421 11.66 -11.71 8.68
C THR A 421 12.56 -11.55 9.90
N ALA A 422 13.26 -12.62 10.24
CA ALA A 422 14.19 -12.68 11.35
C ALA A 422 15.64 -12.60 10.83
N ASP A 423 16.52 -12.03 11.64
CA ASP A 423 17.95 -12.18 11.47
C ASP A 423 18.35 -13.62 11.85
N PRO A 424 18.81 -14.44 10.88
CA PRO A 424 19.17 -15.84 11.11
C PRO A 424 20.58 -15.99 11.71
N GLU A 425 21.36 -14.91 11.84
CA GLU A 425 22.74 -14.97 12.31
C GLU A 425 22.83 -15.62 13.71
N GLY A 426 23.70 -16.63 13.82
CA GLY A 426 23.89 -17.38 15.06
C GLY A 426 22.84 -18.46 15.35
N ALA A 427 21.79 -18.59 14.54
CA ALA A 427 20.77 -19.62 14.72
C ALA A 427 21.25 -20.96 14.13
N PHE A 428 21.31 -22.01 14.96
CA PHE A 428 21.75 -23.33 14.52
C PHE A 428 20.89 -24.43 15.13
N GLY A 429 20.71 -25.52 14.38
CA GLY A 429 20.10 -26.77 14.85
C GLY A 429 18.73 -26.57 15.51
N ASP A 430 18.72 -26.53 16.84
CA ASP A 430 17.51 -26.49 17.66
C ASP A 430 16.61 -25.28 17.38
N ASP A 431 17.16 -24.09 17.12
CA ASP A 431 16.34 -22.90 16.81
C ASP A 431 15.52 -23.08 15.54
N ILE A 432 16.17 -23.59 14.48
CA ILE A 432 15.55 -23.86 13.18
C ILE A 432 14.53 -25.00 13.32
N GLU A 433 14.90 -26.08 14.02
CA GLU A 433 14.03 -27.23 14.22
C GLU A 433 12.77 -26.89 15.02
N VAL A 434 12.89 -26.05 16.05
CA VAL A 434 11.76 -25.54 16.82
C VAL A 434 10.83 -24.72 15.94
N LEU A 435 11.37 -23.80 15.13
CA LEU A 435 10.58 -22.98 14.22
C LEU A 435 9.84 -23.83 13.19
N VAL A 436 10.56 -24.70 12.47
CA VAL A 436 9.98 -25.60 11.45
C VAL A 436 8.90 -26.49 12.06
N SER A 437 9.17 -27.09 13.23
CA SER A 437 8.21 -27.95 13.92
C SER A 437 6.94 -27.20 14.32
N SER A 438 7.07 -25.95 14.75
CA SER A 438 5.94 -25.12 15.18
C SER A 438 5.08 -24.68 14.00
N ILE A 439 5.71 -24.23 12.91
CA ILE A 439 5.00 -23.86 11.67
C ILE A 439 4.26 -25.07 11.10
N CYS A 440 4.86 -26.28 11.12
CA CYS A 440 4.22 -27.49 10.62
C CYS A 440 2.86 -27.81 11.29
N GLN A 441 2.55 -27.24 12.45
CA GLN A 441 1.26 -27.41 13.13
C GLN A 441 0.15 -26.51 12.58
N LEU A 442 0.49 -25.50 11.77
CA LEU A 442 -0.43 -24.50 11.21
C LEU A 442 -1.13 -25.03 9.96
N LYS A 443 -2.01 -26.03 10.12
CA LYS A 443 -2.61 -26.76 8.98
C LYS A 443 -3.51 -25.92 8.07
N LYS A 444 -3.94 -24.73 8.49
CA LYS A 444 -4.76 -23.80 7.69
C LYS A 444 -3.94 -22.77 6.91
N LEU A 445 -2.61 -22.81 7.01
CA LEU A 445 -1.74 -21.86 6.37
C LEU A 445 -1.84 -21.97 4.84
N LYS A 446 -2.06 -20.81 4.21
CA LYS A 446 -2.15 -20.62 2.77
C LYS A 446 -0.95 -19.83 2.24
N GLU A 447 -0.46 -18.87 3.01
CA GLU A 447 0.70 -18.06 2.65
C GLU A 447 1.77 -18.17 3.74
N LEU A 448 2.97 -18.58 3.33
CA LEU A 448 4.15 -18.66 4.19
C LEU A 448 5.29 -17.86 3.57
N GLN A 449 5.78 -16.85 4.28
CA GLN A 449 6.92 -16.05 3.88
C GLN A 449 8.01 -16.11 4.94
N LEU A 450 9.15 -16.71 4.58
CA LEU A 450 10.33 -16.89 5.43
C LEU A 450 11.58 -16.28 4.79
N VAL A 451 11.42 -15.21 4.02
CA VAL A 451 12.56 -14.49 3.40
C VAL A 451 13.48 -13.99 4.52
N ASN A 452 14.80 -14.17 4.34
CA ASN A 452 15.87 -13.96 5.33
C ASN A 452 15.82 -14.94 6.53
N THR A 453 14.64 -15.14 7.14
CA THR A 453 14.45 -16.09 8.26
C THR A 453 14.94 -17.50 7.93
N SER A 454 14.77 -17.92 6.67
CA SER A 454 15.12 -19.27 6.22
C SER A 454 16.47 -19.36 5.51
N ASP A 455 17.36 -18.37 5.65
CA ASP A 455 18.66 -18.37 4.95
C ASP A 455 19.51 -19.59 5.26
N PHE A 456 19.44 -20.16 6.48
CA PHE A 456 20.14 -21.38 6.87
C PHE A 456 19.30 -22.66 6.76
N PHE A 457 18.16 -22.63 6.06
CA PHE A 457 17.30 -23.81 5.92
C PHE A 457 17.82 -24.74 4.82
N SER A 458 17.99 -26.03 5.12
CA SER A 458 18.30 -27.06 4.12
C SER A 458 17.07 -27.53 3.34
N SER A 459 17.29 -28.28 2.25
CA SER A 459 16.22 -28.97 1.52
C SER A 459 15.32 -29.82 2.43
N HIS A 460 15.87 -30.40 3.51
CA HIS A 460 15.10 -31.17 4.49
C HIS A 460 14.02 -30.30 5.16
N HIS A 461 14.39 -29.11 5.63
CA HIS A 461 13.46 -28.22 6.32
C HIS A 461 12.34 -27.75 5.39
N ILE A 462 12.69 -27.35 4.16
CA ILE A 462 11.72 -26.93 3.14
C ILE A 462 10.77 -28.07 2.76
N THR A 463 11.31 -29.28 2.54
CA THR A 463 10.53 -30.50 2.27
C THR A 463 9.55 -30.81 3.40
N ARG A 464 9.99 -30.66 4.66
CA ARG A 464 9.17 -30.92 5.83
C ARG A 464 8.01 -29.93 5.95
N LEU A 465 8.25 -28.64 5.69
CA LEU A 465 7.22 -27.61 5.64
C LEU A 465 6.18 -27.93 4.55
N ALA A 466 6.63 -28.12 3.31
CA ALA A 466 5.74 -28.43 2.17
C ALA A 466 4.90 -29.69 2.43
N SER A 467 5.50 -30.75 2.98
CA SER A 467 4.79 -32.00 3.27
C SER A 467 3.72 -31.86 4.37
N ASN A 468 3.87 -30.89 5.27
CA ASN A 468 2.96 -30.70 6.41
C ASN A 468 1.88 -29.64 6.19
N LEU A 469 2.07 -28.75 5.22
CA LEU A 469 1.23 -27.57 4.97
C LEU A 469 0.44 -27.74 3.66
N SER A 470 -0.46 -28.72 3.61
CA SER A 470 -1.17 -29.11 2.38
C SER A 470 -2.09 -28.05 1.77
N ASN A 471 -2.42 -26.99 2.51
CA ASN A 471 -3.25 -25.87 2.06
C ASN A 471 -2.44 -24.70 1.49
N LEU A 472 -1.11 -24.82 1.40
CA LEU A 472 -0.24 -23.74 0.96
C LEU A 472 -0.52 -23.40 -0.52
N GLU A 473 -0.82 -22.12 -0.74
CA GLU A 473 -1.06 -21.48 -2.02
C GLU A 473 0.17 -20.68 -2.44
N THR A 474 0.89 -20.09 -1.49
CA THR A 474 2.07 -19.26 -1.76
C THR A 474 3.18 -19.55 -0.76
N PHE A 475 4.40 -19.77 -1.28
CA PHE A 475 5.59 -20.05 -0.46
C PHE A 475 6.79 -19.20 -0.87
N TYR A 476 7.27 -18.35 0.04
CA TYR A 476 8.53 -17.63 -0.09
C TYR A 476 9.55 -18.20 0.91
N PHE A 477 10.73 -18.57 0.44
CA PHE A 477 11.84 -19.01 1.30
C PHE A 477 13.18 -18.61 0.70
N SER A 478 14.22 -18.55 1.52
CA SER A 478 15.59 -18.35 1.08
C SER A 478 16.29 -19.69 0.90
N GLY A 479 16.71 -20.33 2.00
CA GLY A 479 17.42 -21.59 2.03
C GLY A 479 18.94 -21.48 1.84
N TYR A 480 19.66 -22.50 2.33
CA TYR A 480 21.11 -22.69 2.17
C TYR A 480 21.35 -23.95 1.32
N ASP A 481 21.83 -23.76 0.10
CA ASP A 481 22.12 -24.83 -0.87
C ASP A 481 20.93 -25.78 -1.08
N VAL A 482 19.74 -25.20 -1.27
CA VAL A 482 18.52 -25.97 -1.51
C VAL A 482 18.57 -26.56 -2.92
N ASP A 483 18.32 -27.86 -3.01
CA ASP A 483 18.43 -28.68 -4.22
C ASP A 483 17.10 -29.33 -4.62
N ASP A 484 17.13 -30.15 -5.68
CA ASP A 484 15.94 -30.75 -6.29
C ASP A 484 15.15 -31.71 -5.37
N GLN A 485 15.64 -32.02 -4.18
CA GLN A 485 14.95 -32.91 -3.23
C GLN A 485 13.60 -32.35 -2.77
N ILE A 486 13.41 -31.02 -2.85
CA ILE A 486 12.16 -30.38 -2.42
C ILE A 486 10.99 -30.64 -3.37
N TRP A 487 11.27 -30.97 -4.64
CA TRP A 487 10.26 -30.91 -5.70
C TRP A 487 9.14 -31.94 -5.57
N ASP A 488 9.44 -33.13 -5.06
CA ASP A 488 8.43 -34.17 -4.84
C ASP A 488 7.42 -33.71 -3.75
N ALA A 489 7.89 -33.01 -2.71
CA ALA A 489 7.01 -32.44 -1.68
C ALA A 489 6.22 -31.23 -2.18
N MET A 490 6.84 -30.34 -2.97
CA MET A 490 6.15 -29.20 -3.58
C MET A 490 5.04 -29.64 -4.52
N ALA A 491 5.26 -30.68 -5.34
CA ALA A 491 4.23 -31.23 -6.21
C ALA A 491 3.04 -31.87 -5.45
N GLY A 492 3.24 -32.21 -4.17
CA GLY A 492 2.18 -32.66 -3.27
C GLY A 492 1.16 -31.56 -2.92
N LEU A 493 1.54 -30.29 -3.05
CA LEU A 493 0.71 -29.13 -2.71
C LEU A 493 -0.29 -28.83 -3.84
N ALA A 494 -1.49 -29.41 -3.72
CA ALA A 494 -2.51 -29.31 -4.77
C ALA A 494 -3.04 -27.89 -5.02
N ARG A 495 -2.84 -26.95 -4.08
CA ARG A 495 -3.32 -25.57 -4.17
C ARG A 495 -2.21 -24.55 -4.46
N LEU A 496 -0.98 -25.01 -4.66
CA LEU A 496 0.17 -24.14 -4.85
C LEU A 496 0.01 -23.33 -6.14
N GLN A 497 0.08 -22.02 -5.99
CA GLN A 497 -0.04 -21.01 -7.04
C GLN A 497 1.27 -20.22 -7.21
N SER A 498 2.08 -20.06 -6.16
CA SER A 498 3.34 -19.34 -6.31
C SER A 498 4.46 -19.87 -5.42
N ILE A 499 5.65 -19.99 -6.00
CA ILE A 499 6.90 -20.32 -5.31
C ILE A 499 7.93 -19.24 -5.61
N TYR A 500 8.52 -18.66 -4.57
CA TYR A 500 9.60 -17.69 -4.68
C TYR A 500 10.79 -18.12 -3.84
N THR A 501 11.96 -18.29 -4.47
CA THR A 501 13.18 -18.72 -3.80
C THR A 501 14.24 -17.62 -3.83
N PHE A 502 14.67 -17.14 -2.67
CA PHE A 502 15.60 -16.00 -2.53
C PHE A 502 17.03 -16.41 -2.15
N GLY A 503 17.22 -17.62 -1.62
CA GLY A 503 18.53 -18.11 -1.19
C GLY A 503 19.25 -18.84 -2.30
N VAL A 504 20.56 -19.04 -2.12
CA VAL A 504 21.44 -19.66 -3.11
C VAL A 504 21.03 -21.12 -3.29
N THR A 505 20.46 -21.43 -4.45
CA THR A 505 19.89 -22.74 -4.78
C THR A 505 20.73 -23.48 -5.82
N SER A 506 20.60 -24.80 -5.83
CA SER A 506 21.32 -25.73 -6.71
C SER A 506 20.35 -26.56 -7.56
N PHE A 507 19.22 -25.97 -7.95
CA PHE A 507 18.20 -26.64 -8.76
C PHE A 507 18.72 -26.97 -10.16
N THR A 508 18.41 -28.17 -10.64
CA THR A 508 18.77 -28.56 -12.00
C THR A 508 17.61 -28.37 -12.97
N ARG A 509 17.92 -28.28 -14.26
CA ARG A 509 16.90 -28.29 -15.32
C ARG A 509 16.01 -29.53 -15.22
N GLU A 510 16.62 -30.70 -15.02
CA GLU A 510 15.93 -31.99 -14.94
C GLU A 510 14.99 -32.03 -13.73
N GLY A 511 15.42 -31.51 -12.58
CA GLY A 511 14.61 -31.40 -11.38
C GLY A 511 13.37 -30.52 -11.58
N ILE A 512 13.55 -29.33 -12.16
CA ILE A 512 12.46 -28.39 -12.44
C ILE A 512 11.47 -29.00 -13.45
N LEU A 513 11.96 -29.65 -14.51
CA LEU A 513 11.08 -30.30 -15.49
C LEU A 513 10.30 -31.47 -14.87
N LYS A 514 10.95 -32.27 -14.03
CA LYS A 514 10.29 -33.34 -13.26
C LYS A 514 9.18 -32.76 -12.37
N PHE A 515 9.45 -31.65 -11.68
CA PHE A 515 8.44 -30.94 -10.90
C PHE A 515 7.23 -30.53 -11.76
N ILE A 516 7.47 -29.89 -12.89
CA ILE A 516 6.42 -29.44 -13.82
C ILE A 516 5.58 -30.62 -14.32
N ASP A 517 6.19 -31.76 -14.59
CA ASP A 517 5.49 -32.95 -15.06
C ASP A 517 4.53 -33.52 -14.01
N MET A 518 4.83 -33.34 -12.72
CA MET A 518 4.00 -33.77 -11.58
C MET A 518 2.86 -32.80 -11.24
N LEU A 519 2.82 -31.60 -11.82
CA LEU A 519 1.77 -30.62 -11.55
C LEU A 519 0.38 -31.15 -11.93
N LYS A 520 -0.59 -30.84 -11.08
CA LYS A 520 -2.00 -31.22 -11.26
C LYS A 520 -2.78 -30.08 -11.89
N PRO A 521 -3.96 -30.33 -12.49
CA PRO A 521 -4.83 -29.28 -13.00
C PRO A 521 -5.22 -28.22 -11.95
N SER A 522 -5.17 -28.57 -10.67
CA SER A 522 -5.44 -27.63 -9.57
C SER A 522 -4.34 -26.60 -9.33
N ASN A 523 -3.15 -26.77 -9.93
CA ASN A 523 -2.02 -25.83 -9.89
C ASN A 523 -2.04 -24.83 -11.07
N GLN A 524 -3.21 -24.58 -11.66
CA GLN A 524 -3.34 -23.63 -12.77
C GLN A 524 -2.97 -22.21 -12.30
N GLY A 525 -2.21 -21.50 -13.14
CA GLY A 525 -1.69 -20.18 -12.83
C GLY A 525 -0.38 -20.17 -12.04
N LEU A 526 0.32 -21.31 -11.92
CA LEU A 526 1.56 -21.41 -11.14
C LEU A 526 2.63 -20.39 -11.59
N VAL A 527 3.14 -19.62 -10.65
CA VAL A 527 4.34 -18.78 -10.77
C VAL A 527 5.51 -19.46 -10.07
N LEU A 528 6.60 -19.72 -10.79
CA LEU A 528 7.84 -20.27 -10.26
C LEU A 528 8.96 -19.24 -10.44
N ALA A 529 9.44 -18.67 -9.34
CA ALA A 529 10.51 -17.67 -9.35
C ALA A 529 11.72 -18.18 -8.56
N ILE A 530 12.81 -18.44 -9.28
CA ILE A 530 14.13 -18.78 -8.73
C ILE A 530 14.99 -17.52 -8.80
N LEU A 531 15.10 -16.79 -7.70
CA LEU A 531 15.67 -15.44 -7.69
C LEU A 531 17.16 -15.40 -7.31
N SER A 532 17.73 -16.54 -6.93
CA SER A 532 19.13 -16.66 -6.54
C SER A 532 19.67 -18.07 -6.79
N GLN A 533 20.03 -18.36 -8.04
CA GLN A 533 20.63 -19.65 -8.39
C GLN A 533 22.17 -19.60 -8.27
N ASN A 534 22.77 -20.63 -7.68
CA ASN A 534 24.21 -20.84 -7.68
C ASN A 534 24.78 -20.85 -9.13
N PRO A 535 25.80 -20.03 -9.45
CA PRO A 535 26.39 -19.96 -10.78
C PRO A 535 26.91 -21.30 -11.33
N GLN A 536 27.24 -22.27 -10.46
CA GLN A 536 27.65 -23.62 -10.88
C GLN A 536 26.51 -24.43 -11.52
N TYR A 537 25.27 -24.07 -11.24
CA TYR A 537 24.05 -24.73 -11.73
C TYR A 537 23.29 -23.80 -12.68
N VAL A 538 24.01 -23.10 -13.56
CA VAL A 538 23.41 -22.20 -14.54
C VAL A 538 22.50 -22.97 -15.50
N ILE A 539 21.28 -22.44 -15.69
CA ILE A 539 20.36 -22.91 -16.72
C ILE A 539 20.49 -21.96 -17.91
N GLY A 540 20.81 -22.49 -19.09
CA GLY A 540 20.97 -21.68 -20.31
C GLY A 540 19.64 -21.07 -20.79
N GLU A 541 19.69 -20.01 -21.60
CA GLU A 541 18.47 -19.32 -22.07
C GLU A 541 17.52 -20.24 -22.86
N GLU A 542 18.06 -21.15 -23.69
CA GLU A 542 17.25 -22.15 -24.40
C GLU A 542 16.50 -23.08 -23.44
N ASP A 543 17.17 -23.50 -22.35
CA ASP A 543 16.57 -24.35 -21.32
C ASP A 543 15.53 -23.60 -20.49
N LYS A 544 15.75 -22.31 -20.20
CA LYS A 544 14.75 -21.46 -19.52
C LYS A 544 13.51 -21.29 -20.38
N LEU A 545 13.66 -21.05 -21.68
CA LEU A 545 12.54 -20.96 -22.62
C LEU A 545 11.78 -22.29 -22.66
N TYR A 546 12.51 -23.40 -22.72
CA TYR A 546 11.91 -24.74 -22.71
C TYR A 546 11.14 -25.02 -21.41
N ILE A 547 11.68 -24.63 -20.24
CA ILE A 547 10.99 -24.73 -18.94
C ILE A 547 9.71 -23.88 -18.95
N GLN A 548 9.76 -22.64 -19.43
CA GLN A 548 8.59 -21.77 -19.54
C GLN A 548 7.51 -22.36 -20.45
N GLU A 549 7.88 -22.92 -21.60
CA GLU A 549 6.94 -23.57 -22.52
C GLU A 549 6.29 -24.81 -21.88
N ARG A 550 7.07 -25.63 -21.18
CA ARG A 550 6.56 -26.81 -20.46
C ARG A 550 5.63 -26.43 -19.32
N LEU A 551 5.98 -25.39 -18.55
CA LEU A 551 5.15 -24.84 -17.49
C LEU A 551 3.81 -24.32 -18.05
N ALA A 552 3.86 -23.54 -19.13
CA ALA A 552 2.66 -23.02 -19.81
C ALA A 552 1.77 -24.15 -20.35
N ALA A 553 2.35 -25.21 -20.90
CA ALA A 553 1.61 -26.39 -21.36
C ALA A 553 0.87 -27.13 -20.22
N LYS A 554 1.34 -26.98 -18.97
CA LYS A 554 0.68 -27.49 -17.76
C LYS A 554 -0.27 -26.48 -17.12
N GLY A 555 -0.47 -25.32 -17.74
CA GLY A 555 -1.34 -24.25 -17.25
C GLY A 555 -0.68 -23.31 -16.24
N GLY A 556 0.65 -23.35 -16.08
CA GLY A 556 1.39 -22.37 -15.30
C GLY A 556 1.52 -21.03 -16.04
N GLU A 557 1.80 -19.97 -15.28
CA GLU A 557 1.81 -18.60 -15.79
C GLU A 557 3.23 -18.12 -16.13
N LYS A 558 4.15 -18.19 -15.17
CA LYS A 558 5.46 -17.52 -15.29
C LYS A 558 6.58 -18.31 -14.63
N PHE A 559 7.69 -18.42 -15.33
CA PHE A 559 8.98 -18.86 -14.84
C PHE A 559 9.94 -17.67 -14.83
N GLU A 560 10.48 -17.36 -13.65
CA GLU A 560 11.49 -16.33 -13.45
C GLU A 560 12.77 -16.94 -12.90
N PHE A 561 13.91 -16.54 -13.44
CA PHE A 561 15.20 -17.13 -13.09
C PHE A 561 16.29 -16.07 -13.05
N VAL A 562 16.96 -15.94 -11.90
CA VAL A 562 18.04 -14.99 -11.64
C VAL A 562 19.21 -15.74 -11.01
N LEU A 563 20.41 -15.52 -11.55
CA LEU A 563 21.64 -16.04 -10.97
C LEU A 563 22.01 -15.22 -9.73
N TYR A 564 22.50 -15.90 -8.70
CA TYR A 564 23.17 -15.25 -7.60
C TYR A 564 24.37 -14.46 -8.12
N ARG A 565 24.47 -13.23 -7.66
CA ARG A 565 25.64 -12.38 -7.86
C ARG A 565 26.14 -12.06 -6.46
N GLU A 566 27.39 -12.38 -6.18
CA GLU A 566 28.05 -11.76 -5.03
C GLU A 566 27.93 -10.24 -5.23
N GLU A 567 27.48 -9.52 -4.20
CA GLU A 567 27.61 -8.08 -4.22
C GLU A 567 29.10 -7.79 -4.41
N ASP A 568 29.47 -7.20 -5.54
CA ASP A 568 30.83 -6.75 -5.78
C ASP A 568 31.18 -5.83 -4.60
N VAL A 569 31.99 -6.32 -3.66
CA VAL A 569 32.71 -5.50 -2.70
C VAL A 569 33.71 -4.67 -3.51
N SER A 570 33.18 -3.66 -4.18
CA SER A 570 33.91 -2.68 -4.97
C SER A 570 33.40 -1.30 -4.56
N GLY A 571 34.07 -0.72 -3.56
CA GLY A 571 33.83 0.67 -3.18
C GLY A 571 34.18 1.10 -1.77
N SER A 572 34.76 0.24 -0.91
CA SER A 572 35.41 0.70 0.33
C SER A 572 36.92 0.53 0.21
N ASP A 573 37.51 1.27 -0.73
CA ASP A 573 38.94 1.60 -0.77
C ASP A 573 39.15 2.74 -1.78
N LEU A 574 38.78 3.93 -1.37
CA LEU A 574 39.51 5.14 -1.77
C LEU A 574 39.84 5.90 -0.48
N SER A 575 41.04 5.59 -0.01
CA SER A 575 41.83 6.30 0.99
C SER A 575 42.09 7.77 0.62
N ASP A 576 42.14 8.59 1.67
CA ASP A 576 42.58 10.00 1.83
C ASP A 576 41.73 11.15 1.25
#